data_AF-A0A2M8CZ87-F1
#
_entry.id   AF-A0A2M8CZ87-F1
#
_cell.length_a   1.000
_cell.length_b   1.000
_cell.length_c   1.000
_cell.angle_alpha   90.00
_cell.angle_beta   90.00
_cell.angle_gamma   90.00
#
_symmetry.space_group_name_H-M   'P 1'
#
loop_
_entity.id
_entity.type
_entity.pdbx_description
1 polymer ?
#
loop_
_entity_poly.entity_id
_entity_poly.type
_entity_poly.pdbx_seq_one_letter_code
_entity_poly.pdbx_strand_id
1 'polypeptide(L)'
;MSWYRGRIRSLIAEALDHAGLERAAAEAQHAYKGIDEHIRTYMDLAHLRELLKAHVEIHNTLSETIENHTPASADCGYNSEVTSNMSPTDDQNVVHKYSTNKNQSLKRDTSSSPVDRKASEGSVAASSGVEPQHCAGGEAYREEWIAALATEKARISWKQVLAACSERFKDRFPMTGRPLGWPDITNAAYDLLHTLGISKSAWVEACMVLGRDGAALAVMIIDRKVQDPANTIKNPGGYLRAMTARAKEGKLNLHGSVFGLLKRDGEKYDA
;
A
#
# COMPACT_ATOMS: atom_id res chain seq x y z
N MET A 1 11.88 10.07 9.45
CA MET A 1 12.32 9.88 10.85
C MET A 1 12.46 8.40 11.20
N SER A 2 11.38 7.63 11.39
CA SER A 2 11.47 6.20 11.77
C SER A 2 12.31 5.35 10.81
N TRP A 3 12.20 5.59 9.49
CA TRP A 3 13.03 4.94 8.47
C TRP A 3 14.53 5.23 8.66
N TYR A 4 14.92 6.51 8.76
CA TYR A 4 16.30 6.92 8.96
C TYR A 4 16.90 6.32 10.24
N ARG A 5 16.13 6.25 11.34
CA ARG A 5 16.57 5.60 12.58
C ARG A 5 16.93 4.13 12.40
N GLY A 6 16.08 3.38 11.70
CA GLY A 6 16.36 1.98 11.36
C GLY A 6 17.58 1.85 10.45
N ARG A 7 17.68 2.69 9.42
CA ARG A 7 18.77 2.65 8.45
C ARG A 7 20.11 3.02 9.07
N ILE A 8 20.18 4.07 9.87
CA ILE A 8 21.42 4.49 10.58
C ILE A 8 21.90 3.38 11.51
N ARG A 9 21.02 2.75 12.30
CA ARG A 9 21.40 1.63 13.16
C ARG A 9 21.96 0.44 12.37
N SER A 10 21.36 0.14 11.21
CA SER A 10 21.85 -0.90 10.31
C SER A 10 23.24 -0.56 9.74
N LEU A 11 23.45 0.67 9.27
CA LEU A 11 24.72 1.12 8.70
C LEU A 11 25.83 1.19 9.76
N ILE A 12 25.50 1.58 11.00
CA ILE A 12 26.47 1.54 12.11
C ILE A 12 26.90 0.11 12.38
N ALA A 13 25.97 -0.85 12.39
CA ALA A 13 26.30 -2.26 12.59
C ALA A 13 27.20 -2.78 11.45
N GLU A 14 26.85 -2.47 10.20
CA GLU A 14 27.66 -2.81 9.02
C GLU A 14 29.07 -2.20 9.09
N ALA A 15 29.18 -0.92 9.43
CA ALA A 15 30.47 -0.23 9.56
C ALA A 15 31.35 -0.78 10.70
N LEU A 16 30.76 -1.34 11.76
CA LEU A 16 31.52 -2.01 12.84
C LEU A 16 32.12 -3.35 12.40
N ASP A 17 31.53 -4.01 11.41
CA ASP A 17 32.03 -5.30 10.88
C ASP A 17 33.21 -5.12 9.91
N HIS A 18 33.49 -3.89 9.46
CA HIS A 18 34.56 -3.57 8.52
C HIS A 18 35.79 -2.94 9.20
N ALA A 19 36.94 -3.59 9.05
CA ALA A 19 38.23 -3.06 9.51
C ALA A 19 38.54 -1.71 8.84
N GLY A 20 38.71 -0.66 9.66
CA GLY A 20 39.00 0.71 9.22
C GLY A 20 37.82 1.68 9.29
N LEU A 21 36.58 1.19 9.44
CA LEU A 21 35.40 2.04 9.66
C LEU A 21 35.01 2.21 11.13
N GLU A 22 35.70 1.55 12.06
CA GLU A 22 35.39 1.56 13.50
C GLU A 22 35.25 2.97 14.08
N ARG A 23 36.13 3.90 13.66
CA ARG A 23 36.10 5.29 14.11
C ARG A 23 34.87 6.03 13.57
N ALA A 24 34.57 5.87 12.29
CA ALA A 24 33.39 6.48 11.66
C ALA A 24 32.09 5.92 12.25
N ALA A 25 32.06 4.61 12.53
CA ALA A 25 30.94 3.96 13.20
C ALA A 25 30.74 4.50 14.63
N ALA A 26 31.81 4.66 15.40
CA ALA A 26 31.76 5.21 16.75
C ALA A 26 31.29 6.69 16.76
N GLU A 27 31.79 7.50 15.82
CA GLU A 27 31.38 8.90 15.65
C GLU A 27 29.90 9.01 15.27
N ALA A 28 29.45 8.20 14.30
CA ALA A 28 28.04 8.14 13.89
C ALA A 28 27.13 7.62 15.02
N GLN A 29 27.58 6.64 15.81
CA GLN A 29 26.84 6.13 16.97
C GLN A 29 26.68 7.21 18.05
N HIS A 30 27.74 7.98 18.33
CA HIS A 30 27.68 9.08 19.29
C HIS A 30 26.72 10.18 18.81
N ALA A 31 26.84 10.61 17.55
CA ALA A 31 25.96 11.60 16.95
C ALA A 31 24.49 11.14 16.94
N TYR A 32 24.24 9.88 16.58
CA TYR A 32 22.90 9.30 16.56
C TYR A 32 22.27 9.25 17.95
N LYS A 33 23.04 8.86 18.98
CA LYS A 33 22.56 8.83 20.37
C LYS A 33 22.11 10.22 20.86
N GLY A 34 22.75 11.29 20.39
CA GLY A 34 22.37 12.67 20.70
C GLY A 34 21.02 13.10 20.10
N ILE A 35 20.54 12.42 19.06
CA ILE A 35 19.27 12.77 18.36
C ILE A 35 18.20 11.68 18.43
N ASP A 36 18.46 10.55 19.10
CA ASP A 36 17.51 9.44 19.26
C ASP A 36 16.45 9.72 20.34
N GLU A 37 15.92 10.94 20.38
CA GLU A 37 14.89 11.34 21.33
C GLU A 37 13.52 10.75 20.94
N HIS A 38 12.65 10.50 21.92
CA HIS A 38 11.29 10.04 21.65
C HIS A 38 10.43 11.20 21.13
N ILE A 39 9.83 11.04 19.95
CA ILE A 39 8.95 12.07 19.37
C ILE A 39 7.67 12.14 20.22
N ARG A 40 7.39 13.31 20.80
CA ARG A 40 6.20 13.57 21.64
C ARG A 40 5.25 14.57 20.98
N THR A 41 4.01 14.56 21.42
CA THR A 41 2.91 15.37 20.88
C THR A 41 3.08 16.88 21.07
N TYR A 42 3.87 17.32 22.05
CA TYR A 42 4.09 18.74 22.34
C TYR A 42 5.29 19.36 21.59
N MET A 43 6.01 18.57 20.78
CA MET A 43 7.18 19.09 20.06
C MET A 43 6.74 20.00 18.91
N ASP A 44 7.36 21.17 18.81
CA ASP A 44 7.11 22.10 17.72
C ASP A 44 7.60 21.56 16.37
N LEU A 45 6.94 21.98 15.31
CA LEU A 45 7.20 21.57 13.93
C LEU A 45 8.59 22.02 13.46
N ALA A 46 9.07 23.20 13.87
CA ALA A 46 10.42 23.66 13.55
C ALA A 46 11.48 22.69 14.12
N HIS A 47 11.30 22.29 15.39
CA HIS A 47 12.18 21.35 16.04
C HIS A 47 12.13 19.94 15.41
N LEU A 48 10.95 19.46 15.00
CA LEU A 48 10.84 18.19 14.28
C LEU A 48 11.53 18.19 12.91
N ARG A 49 11.55 19.34 12.21
CA ARG A 49 12.28 19.52 10.96
C ARG A 49 13.79 19.52 11.18
N GLU A 50 14.27 20.21 12.22
CA GLU A 50 15.68 20.21 12.60
C GLU A 50 16.14 18.79 12.94
N LEU A 51 15.32 18.07 13.71
CA LEU A 51 15.60 16.69 14.09
C LEU A 51 15.64 15.77 12.85
N LEU A 52 14.73 15.95 11.89
CA LEU A 52 14.79 15.21 10.61
C LEU A 52 16.06 15.53 9.83
N LYS A 53 16.45 16.81 9.75
CA LYS A 53 17.66 17.25 9.05
C LYS A 53 18.92 16.60 9.64
N ALA A 54 19.03 16.57 10.98
CA ALA A 54 20.13 15.89 11.67
C ALA A 54 20.20 14.38 11.38
N HIS A 55 19.04 13.69 11.28
CA HIS A 55 19.03 12.28 10.89
C HIS A 55 19.50 12.05 9.45
N VAL A 56 19.12 12.94 8.52
CA VAL A 56 19.54 12.85 7.11
C VAL A 56 21.04 13.07 6.98
N GLU A 57 21.60 14.03 7.73
CA GLU A 57 23.02 14.35 7.72
C GLU A 57 23.85 13.14 8.18
N ILE A 58 23.54 12.55 9.34
CA ILE A 58 24.23 11.36 9.85
C ILE A 58 24.16 10.20 8.85
N HIS A 59 22.98 9.98 8.25
CA HIS A 59 22.80 8.93 7.25
C HIS A 59 23.73 9.15 6.04
N ASN A 60 23.74 10.36 5.48
CA ASN A 60 24.52 10.65 4.28
C ASN A 60 26.01 10.55 4.56
N THR A 61 26.50 11.15 5.66
CA THR A 61 27.91 11.06 6.05
C THR A 61 28.36 9.61 6.22
N LEU A 62 27.54 8.78 6.88
CA LEU A 62 27.90 7.38 7.10
C LEU A 62 27.84 6.55 5.80
N SER A 63 26.84 6.78 4.94
CA SER A 63 26.74 6.12 3.62
C SER A 63 27.94 6.46 2.75
N GLU A 64 28.28 7.75 2.63
CA GLU A 64 29.44 8.21 1.87
C GLU A 64 30.75 7.63 2.41
N THR A 65 30.89 7.53 3.73
CA THR A 65 32.09 6.95 4.34
C THR A 65 32.23 5.46 4.03
N ILE A 66 31.12 4.72 4.07
CA ILE A 66 31.10 3.29 3.69
C ILE A 66 31.44 3.13 2.21
N GLU A 67 30.78 3.89 1.33
CA GLU A 67 31.00 3.86 -0.12
C GLU A 67 32.47 4.16 -0.49
N ASN A 68 33.09 5.14 0.17
CA ASN A 68 34.49 5.53 -0.06
C ASN A 68 35.51 4.55 0.53
N HIS A 69 35.15 3.80 1.59
CA HIS A 69 36.04 2.81 2.21
C HIS A 69 36.03 1.47 1.49
N THR A 70 35.04 1.22 0.63
CA THR A 70 35.09 0.12 -0.34
C THR A 70 36.20 0.41 -1.36
N PRO A 71 37.33 -0.33 -1.36
CA PRO A 71 38.39 -0.06 -2.32
C PRO A 71 37.90 -0.39 -3.73
N ALA A 72 38.12 0.55 -4.66
CA ALA A 72 38.03 0.29 -6.08
C ALA A 72 39.18 -0.65 -6.52
N SER A 73 39.02 -1.96 -6.32
CA SER A 73 39.40 -3.06 -7.23
C SER A 73 39.72 -4.36 -6.49
N ALA A 74 38.93 -5.39 -6.78
CA ALA A 74 39.41 -6.65 -7.34
C ALA A 74 38.17 -7.46 -7.74
N ASP A 75 38.12 -7.78 -9.02
CA ASP A 75 37.18 -8.66 -9.69
C ASP A 75 36.93 -9.96 -8.88
N CYS A 76 35.83 -10.01 -8.15
CA CYS A 76 35.12 -11.26 -7.88
C CYS A 76 33.72 -11.08 -8.47
N GLY A 77 33.56 -11.59 -9.69
CA GLY A 77 32.37 -11.43 -10.50
C GLY A 77 31.08 -11.67 -9.73
N TYR A 78 30.31 -10.59 -9.56
CA TYR A 78 28.87 -10.69 -9.38
C TYR A 78 28.23 -9.96 -10.56
N ASN A 79 28.08 -10.71 -11.66
CA ASN A 79 27.29 -10.29 -12.80
C ASN A 79 25.86 -10.04 -12.31
N SER A 80 25.41 -8.78 -12.30
CA SER A 80 23.98 -8.46 -12.44
C SER A 80 23.58 -8.65 -13.90
N GLU A 81 23.76 -9.87 -14.41
CA GLU A 81 23.04 -10.35 -15.57
C GLU A 81 21.74 -10.97 -15.09
N VAL A 82 20.66 -10.46 -15.67
CA VAL A 82 19.33 -11.07 -15.70
C VAL A 82 19.46 -12.56 -15.99
N THR A 83 19.05 -13.41 -15.05
CA THR A 83 18.62 -14.78 -15.33
C THR A 83 17.20 -14.92 -14.79
N SER A 84 16.21 -14.93 -15.68
CA SER A 84 15.66 -16.17 -16.24
C SER A 84 15.13 -17.10 -15.15
N ASN A 85 13.80 -17.19 -15.08
CA ASN A 85 13.07 -18.27 -14.43
C ASN A 85 13.76 -19.62 -14.69
N MET A 86 14.19 -20.29 -13.62
CA MET A 86 14.34 -21.73 -13.62
C MET A 86 13.51 -22.26 -12.46
N SER A 87 12.51 -23.06 -12.85
CA SER A 87 11.61 -23.79 -11.96
C SER A 87 12.41 -24.76 -11.09
N PRO A 88 12.07 -24.96 -9.81
CA PRO A 88 12.65 -26.04 -9.04
C PRO A 88 12.14 -27.36 -9.61
N THR A 89 13.04 -28.21 -10.09
CA THR A 89 12.74 -29.62 -10.34
C THR A 89 13.09 -30.38 -9.09
N ASP A 90 12.11 -31.13 -8.61
CA ASP A 90 12.10 -32.00 -7.44
C ASP A 90 13.27 -33.00 -7.48
N ASP A 91 13.87 -33.30 -6.33
CA ASP A 91 14.69 -34.50 -6.20
C ASP A 91 14.36 -35.26 -4.91
N GLN A 92 14.23 -36.56 -5.11
CA GLN A 92 13.48 -37.46 -4.27
C GLN A 92 14.23 -37.84 -2.99
N ASN A 93 13.43 -38.05 -1.93
CA ASN A 93 13.71 -38.93 -0.80
C ASN A 93 14.43 -38.32 0.43
N VAL A 94 13.69 -37.64 1.32
CA VAL A 94 13.94 -37.76 2.79
C VAL A 94 12.65 -37.58 3.62
N VAL A 95 12.27 -38.66 4.30
CA VAL A 95 11.45 -38.85 5.52
C VAL A 95 10.55 -37.69 6.01
N HIS A 96 9.24 -37.87 5.85
CA HIS A 96 8.19 -37.01 6.41
C HIS A 96 8.04 -37.14 7.95
N LYS A 97 8.11 -36.02 8.67
CA LYS A 97 7.49 -35.89 10.01
C LYS A 97 5.99 -35.62 9.84
N TYR A 98 5.15 -36.59 10.17
CA TYR A 98 3.71 -36.39 10.30
C TYR A 98 3.37 -35.92 11.72
N SER A 99 2.59 -34.84 11.84
CA SER A 99 1.72 -34.63 12.99
C SER A 99 0.30 -34.42 12.49
N THR A 100 -0.57 -35.30 12.97
CA THR A 100 -1.97 -35.51 12.63
C THR A 100 -2.89 -34.40 13.14
N ASN A 101 -3.87 -34.01 12.32
CA ASN A 101 -5.28 -34.04 12.73
C ASN A 101 -6.18 -34.21 11.50
N LYS A 102 -6.93 -35.31 11.51
CA LYS A 102 -7.92 -35.74 10.52
C LYS A 102 -9.16 -34.84 10.54
N ASN A 103 -9.78 -34.66 9.37
CA ASN A 103 -11.14 -35.16 9.06
C ASN A 103 -11.39 -34.96 7.55
N GLN A 104 -11.30 -36.05 6.78
CA GLN A 104 -12.41 -36.88 6.28
C GLN A 104 -13.13 -36.28 5.06
N SER A 105 -12.57 -36.64 3.89
CA SER A 105 -13.22 -37.14 2.68
C SER A 105 -14.68 -36.77 2.37
N LEU A 106 -14.88 -36.28 1.15
CA LEU A 106 -15.69 -36.99 0.14
C LEU A 106 -15.30 -36.50 -1.27
N LYS A 107 -14.60 -37.38 -2.00
CA LYS A 107 -14.39 -37.27 -3.44
C LYS A 107 -15.71 -37.50 -4.17
N ARG A 108 -16.02 -36.69 -5.18
CA ARG A 108 -16.53 -37.19 -6.47
C ARG A 108 -15.98 -36.32 -7.59
N ASP A 109 -15.32 -36.98 -8.52
CA ASP A 109 -14.92 -36.49 -9.83
C ASP A 109 -16.15 -36.26 -10.70
N THR A 110 -16.20 -35.16 -11.46
CA THR A 110 -16.77 -35.16 -12.81
C THR A 110 -16.15 -34.05 -13.64
N SER A 111 -15.59 -34.45 -14.77
CA SER A 111 -15.13 -33.61 -15.89
C SER A 111 -16.27 -32.81 -16.53
N SER A 112 -16.02 -31.54 -16.87
CA SER A 112 -16.60 -30.90 -18.07
C SER A 112 -16.03 -29.49 -18.30
N SER A 113 -15.44 -29.32 -19.49
CA SER A 113 -15.28 -28.16 -20.38
C SER A 113 -15.49 -26.69 -19.93
N PRO A 114 -14.82 -25.73 -20.61
CA PRO A 114 -14.87 -24.32 -20.28
C PRO A 114 -16.22 -23.72 -20.67
N VAL A 115 -16.86 -23.02 -19.73
CA VAL A 115 -18.07 -22.23 -20.00
C VAL A 115 -17.79 -20.76 -19.70
N ASP A 116 -18.17 -19.94 -20.66
CA ASP A 116 -18.06 -18.49 -20.74
C ASP A 116 -18.38 -17.75 -19.43
N ARG A 117 -17.41 -16.96 -18.97
CA ARG A 117 -17.63 -15.94 -17.94
C ARG A 117 -18.11 -14.65 -18.60
N LYS A 118 -19.43 -14.47 -18.72
CA LYS A 118 -20.00 -13.12 -18.81
C LYS A 118 -19.76 -12.41 -17.48
N ALA A 119 -18.85 -11.44 -17.49
CA ALA A 119 -18.69 -10.48 -16.42
C ALA A 119 -19.99 -9.68 -16.28
N SER A 120 -20.53 -9.61 -15.08
CA SER A 120 -21.67 -8.76 -14.75
C SER A 120 -21.27 -7.29 -14.91
N GLU A 121 -21.81 -6.65 -15.95
CA GLU A 121 -21.78 -5.21 -16.18
C GLU A 121 -22.62 -4.50 -15.13
N GLY A 122 -22.01 -4.19 -13.99
CA GLY A 122 -22.56 -3.31 -12.96
C GLY A 122 -22.07 -1.88 -13.18
N SER A 123 -22.85 -1.09 -13.92
CA SER A 123 -22.59 0.29 -14.33
C SER A 123 -22.08 1.21 -13.20
N VAL A 124 -20.93 1.83 -13.44
CA VAL A 124 -20.55 3.14 -12.89
C VAL A 124 -20.35 4.06 -14.08
N ALA A 125 -20.95 5.24 -14.02
CA ALA A 125 -21.18 6.16 -15.13
C ALA A 125 -20.05 6.17 -16.17
N ALA A 126 -20.39 5.79 -17.40
CA ALA A 126 -19.60 6.11 -18.57
C ALA A 126 -19.63 7.64 -18.75
N SER A 127 -18.50 8.29 -18.52
CA SER A 127 -18.32 9.68 -18.93
C SER A 127 -17.99 9.67 -20.42
N SER A 128 -18.89 10.21 -21.22
CA SER A 128 -18.62 10.59 -22.60
C SER A 128 -17.56 11.69 -22.63
N GLY A 129 -16.53 11.54 -23.47
CA GLY A 129 -15.70 12.63 -23.97
C GLY A 129 -14.25 12.71 -23.46
N VAL A 130 -13.34 12.41 -24.40
CA VAL A 130 -11.88 12.64 -24.44
C VAL A 130 -11.01 11.53 -23.82
N GLU A 131 -10.57 10.63 -24.70
CA GLU A 131 -9.43 9.73 -24.51
C GLU A 131 -8.12 10.51 -24.37
N PRO A 132 -7.28 10.16 -23.38
CA PRO A 132 -5.84 10.11 -23.57
C PRO A 132 -5.46 8.64 -23.72
N GLN A 133 -5.24 8.20 -24.96
CA GLN A 133 -4.50 6.98 -25.23
C GLN A 133 -3.03 7.24 -24.87
N HIS A 134 -2.56 6.76 -23.72
CA HIS A 134 -1.13 6.61 -23.50
C HIS A 134 -0.84 5.34 -22.71
N CYS A 135 -0.47 4.30 -23.46
CA CYS A 135 0.14 3.08 -22.95
C CYS A 135 1.62 3.37 -22.66
N ALA A 136 1.97 3.69 -21.42
CA ALA A 136 3.37 3.68 -20.96
C ALA A 136 3.42 3.43 -19.46
N GLY A 137 3.59 2.16 -19.07
CA GLY A 137 3.89 1.79 -17.69
C GLY A 137 5.30 2.27 -17.33
N GLY A 138 5.39 3.24 -16.42
CA GLY A 138 6.65 3.75 -15.86
C GLY A 138 6.39 4.54 -14.58
N GLU A 139 7.44 4.75 -13.78
CA GLU A 139 7.41 5.52 -12.52
C GLU A 139 6.83 6.94 -12.72
N ALA A 140 7.03 7.54 -13.89
CA ALA A 140 6.46 8.83 -14.27
C ALA A 140 4.91 8.86 -14.26
N TYR A 141 4.25 7.79 -14.74
CA TYR A 141 2.79 7.67 -14.69
C TYR A 141 2.29 7.56 -13.24
N ARG A 142 3.08 6.94 -12.36
CA ARG A 142 2.75 6.81 -10.93
C ARG A 142 2.86 8.17 -10.23
N GLU A 143 3.90 8.94 -10.49
CA GLU A 143 4.07 10.30 -9.97
C GLU A 143 2.92 11.22 -10.41
N GLU A 144 2.60 11.19 -11.71
CA GLU A 144 1.56 12.03 -12.32
C GLU A 144 0.15 11.62 -11.84
N TRP A 145 -0.09 10.32 -11.68
CA TRP A 145 -1.33 9.80 -11.12
C TRP A 145 -1.45 10.06 -9.60
N ILE A 146 -0.36 10.01 -8.83
CA ILE A 146 -0.34 10.42 -7.42
C ILE A 146 -0.60 11.92 -7.27
N ALA A 147 -0.04 12.75 -8.16
CA ALA A 147 -0.30 14.19 -8.21
C ALA A 147 -1.74 14.51 -8.63
N ALA A 148 -2.28 13.77 -9.60
CA ALA A 148 -3.70 13.82 -9.97
C ALA A 148 -4.58 13.42 -8.78
N LEU A 149 -4.24 12.36 -8.06
CA LEU A 149 -4.93 11.96 -6.84
C LEU A 149 -4.82 13.01 -5.72
N ALA A 150 -3.68 13.68 -5.57
CA ALA A 150 -3.49 14.70 -4.56
C ALA A 150 -4.34 15.95 -4.86
N THR A 151 -4.36 16.38 -6.13
CA THR A 151 -5.23 17.47 -6.60
C THR A 151 -6.71 17.07 -6.53
N GLU A 152 -7.03 15.81 -6.76
CA GLU A 152 -8.38 15.27 -6.67
C GLU A 152 -8.86 15.08 -5.22
N LYS A 153 -7.98 14.65 -4.30
CA LYS A 153 -8.22 14.66 -2.86
C LYS A 153 -8.51 16.05 -2.33
N ALA A 154 -7.88 17.08 -2.88
CA ALA A 154 -8.17 18.46 -2.49
C ALA A 154 -9.60 18.88 -2.85
N ARG A 155 -10.23 18.23 -3.83
CA ARG A 155 -11.64 18.46 -4.22
C ARG A 155 -12.64 17.71 -3.34
N ILE A 156 -12.22 16.60 -2.70
CA ILE A 156 -13.07 15.81 -1.80
C ILE A 156 -12.89 16.32 -0.37
N SER A 157 -13.90 17.02 0.14
CA SER A 157 -13.92 17.41 1.54
C SER A 157 -14.02 16.18 2.44
N TRP A 158 -13.35 16.22 3.60
CA TRP A 158 -13.47 15.19 4.63
C TRP A 158 -14.94 14.94 5.04
N LYS A 159 -15.78 15.97 5.01
CA LYS A 159 -17.23 15.82 5.24
C LYS A 159 -17.89 14.92 4.20
N GLN A 160 -17.49 15.01 2.94
CA GLN A 160 -18.01 14.18 1.86
C GLN A 160 -17.53 12.74 1.99
N VAL A 161 -16.27 12.52 2.38
CA VAL A 161 -15.77 11.17 2.67
C VAL A 161 -16.60 10.51 3.77
N LEU A 162 -16.81 11.21 4.90
CA LEU A 162 -17.61 10.71 6.00
C LEU A 162 -19.07 10.46 5.61
N ALA A 163 -19.65 11.32 4.77
CA ALA A 163 -21.01 11.14 4.26
C ALA A 163 -21.13 9.91 3.34
N ALA A 164 -20.08 9.61 2.56
CA ALA A 164 -20.03 8.43 1.68
C ALA A 164 -19.83 7.11 2.43
N CYS A 165 -19.25 7.15 3.64
CA CYS A 165 -19.00 5.97 4.44
C CYS A 165 -20.30 5.31 4.88
N SER A 166 -20.34 3.97 4.82
CA SER A 166 -21.39 3.20 5.49
C SER A 166 -21.26 3.27 7.01
N GLU A 167 -22.34 2.97 7.74
CA GLU A 167 -22.31 2.93 9.21
C GLU A 167 -21.27 1.94 9.73
N ARG A 168 -21.19 0.72 9.17
CA ARG A 168 -20.17 -0.27 9.59
C ARG A 168 -18.73 0.18 9.33
N PHE A 169 -18.52 1.02 8.30
CA PHE A 169 -17.22 1.63 8.04
C PHE A 169 -16.92 2.71 9.09
N LYS A 170 -17.92 3.53 9.44
CA LYS A 170 -17.79 4.57 10.48
C LYS A 170 -17.46 3.97 11.85
N ASP A 171 -17.99 2.78 12.16
CA ASP A 171 -17.70 2.05 13.40
C ASP A 171 -16.23 1.66 13.55
N ARG A 172 -15.43 1.71 12.48
CA ARG A 172 -13.98 1.44 12.53
C ARG A 172 -13.15 2.69 12.83
N PHE A 173 -13.76 3.88 12.84
CA PHE A 173 -13.03 5.10 13.19
C PHE A 173 -12.73 5.14 14.70
N PRO A 174 -11.60 5.73 15.10
CA PRO A 174 -11.26 5.87 16.50
C PRO A 174 -12.23 6.85 17.19
N MET A 175 -12.78 6.43 18.34
CA MET A 175 -13.49 7.32 19.25
C MET A 175 -12.48 8.21 20.00
N THR A 176 -11.93 9.20 19.31
CA THR A 176 -11.00 10.17 19.89
C THR A 176 -11.57 11.57 19.77
N GLY A 177 -11.38 12.42 20.79
CA GLY A 177 -11.83 13.82 20.78
C GLY A 177 -11.08 14.75 19.82
N ARG A 178 -10.29 14.19 18.88
CA ARG A 178 -9.57 14.93 17.85
C ARG A 178 -10.29 14.83 16.50
N PRO A 179 -10.10 15.79 15.58
CA PRO A 179 -10.60 15.65 14.22
C PRO A 179 -10.04 14.40 13.52
N LEU A 180 -10.92 13.67 12.84
CA LEU A 180 -10.52 12.53 12.01
C LEU A 180 -9.75 13.01 10.77
N GLY A 181 -8.83 12.19 10.28
CA GLY A 181 -8.05 12.46 9.08
C GLY A 181 -7.76 11.23 8.22
N TRP A 182 -6.96 11.43 7.18
CA TRP A 182 -6.56 10.39 6.21
C TRP A 182 -5.97 9.10 6.83
N PRO A 183 -5.15 9.17 7.89
CA PRO A 183 -4.68 7.95 8.57
C PRO A 183 -5.83 7.14 9.18
N ASP A 184 -6.87 7.81 9.67
CA ASP A 184 -8.01 7.15 10.33
C ASP A 184 -8.85 6.37 9.31
N ILE A 185 -9.08 6.91 8.11
CA ILE A 185 -9.75 6.16 7.03
C ILE A 185 -8.89 5.01 6.50
N THR A 186 -7.58 5.20 6.43
CA THR A 186 -6.67 4.11 6.01
C THR A 186 -6.72 2.95 7.00
N ASN A 187 -6.69 3.24 8.30
CA ASN A 187 -6.78 2.22 9.34
C ASN A 187 -8.17 1.56 9.34
N ALA A 188 -9.24 2.35 9.26
CA ALA A 188 -10.60 1.84 9.17
C ALA A 188 -10.80 0.90 7.95
N ALA A 189 -10.26 1.29 6.79
CA ALA A 189 -10.30 0.46 5.58
C ALA A 189 -9.52 -0.85 5.77
N TYR A 190 -8.34 -0.78 6.40
CA TYR A 190 -7.51 -1.95 6.66
C TYR A 190 -8.19 -2.95 7.60
N ASP A 191 -8.84 -2.46 8.66
CA ASP A 191 -9.56 -3.31 9.61
C ASP A 191 -10.78 -3.99 8.95
N LEU A 192 -11.38 -3.34 7.97
CA LEU A 192 -12.55 -3.84 7.26
C LEU A 192 -12.23 -4.89 6.18
N LEU A 193 -10.96 -5.09 5.83
CA LEU A 193 -10.55 -6.03 4.78
C LEU A 193 -11.03 -7.45 5.05
N HIS A 194 -10.92 -7.92 6.30
CA HIS A 194 -11.35 -9.26 6.68
C HIS A 194 -12.86 -9.42 6.51
N THR A 195 -13.64 -8.44 6.97
CA THR A 195 -15.11 -8.41 6.83
C THR A 195 -15.54 -8.46 5.36
N LEU A 196 -14.78 -7.85 4.47
CA LEU A 196 -15.04 -7.84 3.03
C LEU A 196 -14.45 -9.06 2.28
N GLY A 197 -13.70 -9.94 2.94
CA GLY A 197 -13.00 -11.03 2.28
C GLY A 197 -11.90 -10.56 1.32
N ILE A 198 -11.33 -9.37 1.55
CA ILE A 198 -10.23 -8.81 0.76
C ILE A 198 -8.91 -9.34 1.32
N SER A 199 -8.16 -10.07 0.50
CA SER A 199 -6.82 -10.56 0.87
C SER A 199 -5.83 -9.42 1.06
N LYS A 200 -4.91 -9.56 2.03
CA LYS A 200 -3.80 -8.61 2.26
C LYS A 200 -2.97 -8.34 1.00
N SER A 201 -2.77 -9.34 0.14
CA SER A 201 -2.05 -9.16 -1.13
C SER A 201 -2.73 -8.15 -2.07
N ALA A 202 -4.06 -8.24 -2.20
CA ALA A 202 -4.85 -7.27 -2.99
C ALA A 202 -4.76 -5.86 -2.40
N TRP A 203 -4.78 -5.73 -1.06
CA TRP A 203 -4.60 -4.44 -0.40
C TRP A 203 -3.21 -3.84 -0.63
N VAL A 204 -2.15 -4.64 -0.49
CA VAL A 204 -0.77 -4.19 -0.73
C VAL A 204 -0.59 -3.74 -2.18
N GLU A 205 -1.07 -4.52 -3.15
CA GLU A 205 -1.03 -4.15 -4.56
C GLU A 205 -1.81 -2.84 -4.81
N ALA A 206 -3.00 -2.73 -4.23
CA ALA A 206 -3.79 -1.50 -4.28
C ALA A 206 -3.04 -0.33 -3.67
N CYS A 207 -2.34 -0.47 -2.56
CA CYS A 207 -1.55 0.63 -1.97
C CYS A 207 -0.34 1.01 -2.82
N MET A 208 0.31 0.03 -3.47
CA MET A 208 1.45 0.28 -4.35
C MET A 208 1.03 1.11 -5.57
N VAL A 209 -0.11 0.78 -6.18
CA VAL A 209 -0.61 1.55 -7.33
C VAL A 209 -1.28 2.82 -6.85
N LEU A 210 -2.20 2.70 -5.89
CA LEU A 210 -3.16 3.74 -5.54
C LEU A 210 -2.67 4.77 -4.51
N GLY A 211 -1.57 4.49 -3.83
CA GLY A 211 -1.27 5.08 -2.53
C GLY A 211 -2.24 4.57 -1.45
N ARG A 212 -1.88 4.80 -0.18
CA ARG A 212 -2.63 4.27 0.98
C ARG A 212 -4.04 4.86 1.05
N ASP A 213 -4.16 6.17 0.90
CA ASP A 213 -5.45 6.85 0.95
C ASP A 213 -6.35 6.49 -0.24
N GLY A 214 -5.77 6.35 -1.45
CA GLY A 214 -6.52 5.96 -2.64
C GLY A 214 -7.04 4.53 -2.54
N ALA A 215 -6.23 3.61 -1.99
CA ALA A 215 -6.67 2.27 -1.65
C ALA A 215 -7.76 2.27 -0.56
N ALA A 216 -7.65 3.14 0.45
CA ALA A 216 -8.66 3.27 1.49
C ALA A 216 -10.02 3.75 0.93
N LEU A 217 -10.01 4.75 0.03
CA LEU A 217 -11.21 5.19 -0.69
C LEU A 217 -11.79 4.08 -1.56
N ALA A 218 -10.96 3.29 -2.24
CA ALA A 218 -11.43 2.16 -3.03
C ALA A 218 -12.15 1.12 -2.16
N VAL A 219 -11.60 0.79 -0.99
CA VAL A 219 -12.25 -0.11 -0.02
C VAL A 219 -13.56 0.48 0.50
N MET A 220 -13.60 1.78 0.82
CA MET A 220 -14.83 2.48 1.22
C MET A 220 -15.93 2.38 0.14
N ILE A 221 -15.57 2.58 -1.13
CA ILE A 221 -16.51 2.46 -2.26
C ILE A 221 -17.01 1.02 -2.39
N ILE A 222 -16.11 0.04 -2.34
CA ILE A 222 -16.45 -1.38 -2.40
C ILE A 222 -17.39 -1.74 -1.27
N ASP A 223 -17.10 -1.28 -0.05
CA ASP A 223 -17.91 -1.51 1.13
C ASP A 223 -19.35 -1.01 0.96
N ARG A 224 -19.51 0.21 0.43
CA ARG A 224 -20.83 0.79 0.14
C ARG A 224 -21.59 0.01 -0.92
N LYS A 225 -20.89 -0.42 -1.97
CA LYS A 225 -21.47 -1.24 -3.05
C LYS A 225 -21.84 -2.66 -2.61
N VAL A 226 -21.10 -3.25 -1.68
CA VAL A 226 -21.47 -4.54 -1.07
C VAL A 226 -22.79 -4.41 -0.30
N GLN A 227 -23.09 -3.22 0.24
CA GLN A 227 -24.33 -2.95 0.95
C GLN A 227 -25.46 -2.42 0.05
N ASP A 228 -25.20 -2.22 -1.25
CA ASP A 228 -26.21 -1.76 -2.20
C ASP A 228 -27.13 -2.94 -2.59
N PRO A 229 -28.43 -2.92 -2.22
CA PRO A 229 -29.35 -4.01 -2.52
C PRO A 229 -29.60 -4.17 -4.03
N ALA A 230 -29.45 -3.10 -4.81
CA ALA A 230 -29.73 -3.13 -6.24
C ALA A 230 -28.57 -3.73 -7.06
N ASN A 231 -27.33 -3.61 -6.58
CA ASN A 231 -26.15 -4.07 -7.31
C ASN A 231 -25.00 -4.47 -6.37
N THR A 232 -25.26 -5.49 -5.56
CA THR A 232 -24.29 -6.01 -4.58
C THR A 232 -23.06 -6.64 -5.26
N ILE A 233 -21.86 -6.18 -4.88
CA ILE A 233 -20.61 -6.84 -5.27
C ILE A 233 -20.50 -8.20 -4.58
N LYS A 234 -20.38 -9.27 -5.38
CA LYS A 234 -20.20 -10.64 -4.86
C LYS A 234 -18.77 -10.96 -4.43
N ASN A 235 -17.77 -10.35 -5.07
CA ASN A 235 -16.36 -10.60 -4.77
C ASN A 235 -15.60 -9.27 -4.58
N PRO A 236 -15.55 -8.74 -3.34
CA PRO A 236 -14.90 -7.48 -3.03
C PRO A 236 -13.40 -7.47 -3.36
N GLY A 237 -12.68 -8.56 -3.07
CA GLY A 237 -11.25 -8.68 -3.35
C GLY A 237 -10.92 -8.70 -4.83
N GLY A 238 -11.74 -9.38 -5.64
CA GLY A 238 -11.65 -9.34 -7.10
C GLY A 238 -11.95 -7.95 -7.65
N TYR A 239 -12.95 -7.27 -7.08
CA TYR A 239 -13.30 -5.91 -7.46
C TYR A 239 -12.17 -4.92 -7.17
N LEU A 240 -11.50 -5.03 -6.01
CA LEU A 240 -10.34 -4.21 -5.68
C LEU A 240 -9.22 -4.39 -6.71
N ARG A 241 -8.88 -5.63 -7.07
CA ARG A 241 -7.88 -5.90 -8.12
C ARG A 241 -8.26 -5.30 -9.47
N ALA A 242 -9.54 -5.36 -9.84
CA ALA A 242 -10.02 -4.73 -11.07
C ALA A 242 -9.91 -3.19 -11.02
N MET A 243 -10.19 -2.57 -9.86
CA MET A 243 -9.95 -1.14 -9.67
C MET A 243 -8.46 -0.80 -9.80
N THR A 244 -7.59 -1.60 -9.18
CA THR A 244 -6.13 -1.45 -9.27
C THR A 244 -5.62 -1.60 -10.70
N ALA A 245 -6.13 -2.57 -11.46
CA ALA A 245 -5.78 -2.74 -12.88
C ALA A 245 -6.18 -1.50 -13.71
N ARG A 246 -7.40 -0.99 -13.54
CA ARG A 246 -7.86 0.24 -14.21
C ARG A 246 -7.03 1.47 -13.82
N ALA A 247 -6.55 1.51 -12.57
CA ALA A 247 -5.66 2.57 -12.13
C ALA A 247 -4.25 2.46 -12.70
N LYS A 248 -3.77 1.27 -13.07
CA LYS A 248 -2.53 1.13 -13.85
C LYS A 248 -2.71 1.64 -15.29
N GLU A 249 -3.93 1.62 -15.81
CA GLU A 249 -4.28 2.03 -17.18
C GLU A 249 -4.72 3.50 -17.32
N GLY A 250 -4.75 4.30 -16.25
CA GLY A 250 -5.25 5.69 -16.32
C GLY A 250 -6.76 5.84 -16.32
N LYS A 251 -7.51 4.75 -16.16
CA LYS A 251 -8.96 4.71 -16.38
C LYS A 251 -9.78 4.72 -15.08
N LEU A 252 -9.14 4.71 -13.91
CA LEU A 252 -9.86 4.70 -12.63
C LEU A 252 -10.22 6.12 -12.20
N ASN A 253 -11.52 6.40 -12.12
CA ASN A 253 -12.05 7.63 -11.54
C ASN A 253 -12.64 7.37 -10.13
N LEU A 254 -11.82 7.57 -9.09
CA LEU A 254 -12.24 7.41 -7.70
C LEU A 254 -13.20 8.52 -7.26
N HIS A 255 -12.95 9.77 -7.65
CA HIS A 255 -13.77 10.91 -7.28
C HIS A 255 -15.20 10.78 -7.80
N GLY A 256 -15.37 10.49 -9.09
CA GLY A 256 -16.68 10.24 -9.70
C GLY A 256 -17.42 9.10 -9.00
N SER A 257 -16.68 8.09 -8.53
CA SER A 257 -17.27 7.01 -7.74
C SER A 257 -17.78 7.50 -6.37
N VAL A 258 -17.01 8.33 -5.64
CA VAL A 258 -17.43 8.90 -4.35
C VAL A 258 -18.62 9.85 -4.52
N PHE A 259 -18.58 10.75 -5.51
CA PHE A 259 -19.69 11.66 -5.80
C PHE A 259 -20.96 10.91 -6.24
N GLY A 260 -20.80 9.83 -7.01
CA GLY A 260 -21.90 8.96 -7.38
C GLY A 260 -22.57 8.30 -6.17
N LEU A 261 -21.80 7.94 -5.14
CA LEU A 261 -22.36 7.45 -3.87
C LEU A 261 -23.12 8.55 -3.12
N LEU A 262 -22.54 9.76 -3.01
CA LEU A 262 -23.18 10.90 -2.35
C LEU A 262 -24.52 11.28 -2.99
N LYS A 263 -24.58 11.30 -4.32
CA LYS A 263 -25.82 11.65 -5.04
C LYS A 263 -26.94 10.66 -4.76
N ARG A 264 -26.63 9.36 -4.76
CA ARG A 264 -27.61 8.29 -4.46
C ARG A 264 -28.12 8.35 -3.04
N ASP A 265 -27.29 8.76 -2.09
CA ASP A 265 -27.70 8.90 -0.70
C ASP A 265 -28.58 10.15 -0.51
N GLY A 266 -28.32 11.25 -1.22
CA GLY A 266 -29.23 12.42 -1.24
C GLY A 266 -30.62 12.10 -1.81
N GLU A 267 -30.68 11.39 -2.93
CA GLU A 267 -31.95 10.98 -3.57
C GLU A 267 -32.82 10.04 -2.69
N LYS A 268 -32.22 9.33 -1.73
CA LYS A 268 -32.96 8.47 -0.78
C LYS A 268 -33.66 9.22 0.36
N TYR A 269 -33.31 10.48 0.61
CA TYR A 269 -33.94 11.30 1.65
C TYR A 269 -35.00 12.27 1.08
N ASP A 270 -35.01 12.48 -0.24
CA ASP A 270 -35.96 13.36 -0.94
C ASP A 270 -37.15 12.60 -1.58
N ALA A 271 -37.22 11.27 -1.40
CA ALA A 271 -38.28 10.39 -1.90
C ALA A 271 -39.02 9.70 -0.74
#